data_AF-A0AA39LDT3-F1
#
_entry.id   AF-A0AA39LDT3-F1
#
_cell.length_a   1.000
_cell.length_b   1.000
_cell.length_c   1.000
_cell.angle_alpha   90.00
_cell.angle_beta   90.00
_cell.angle_gamma   90.00
#
_symmetry.space_group_name_H-M   'P 1'
#
loop_
_entity.id
_entity.type
_entity.pdbx_description
1 polymer ?
#
loop_
_entity_poly.entity_id
_entity_poly.type
_entity_poly.pdbx_seq_one_letter_code
_entity_poly.pdbx_strand_id
1 'polypeptide(L)'
;MVRSIGQSEYWARNNTNYHRERYGVQPEEYDDTLFPIDCILNHRMTAKGELQYLVKWSGRPYTWADWLPYQNINSDLVMQYNAAHPFKIEKIVADRQTTSGITEYLIKFKRIILNAEVNWYTAEELVGCEDLIVAYNQRKMQKEKRKRKIEKTESSPDSERTLPRRTLRKRTCPNA
;
A
#
# COMPACT_ATOMS: atom_id res chain seq x y z
N MET A 1 -7.44 -19.53 -76.83
CA MET A 1 -7.19 -20.60 -75.84
C MET A 1 -6.68 -19.95 -74.56
N VAL A 2 -7.25 -20.33 -73.41
CA VAL A 2 -6.96 -19.80 -72.06
C VAL A 2 -6.06 -20.77 -71.31
N ARG A 3 -4.97 -20.30 -70.66
CA ARG A 3 -4.28 -20.84 -69.45
C ARG A 3 -3.42 -19.67 -68.89
N SER A 4 -3.75 -18.94 -67.83
CA SER A 4 -3.88 -19.22 -66.38
C SER A 4 -2.56 -19.53 -65.65
N ILE A 5 -2.34 -18.79 -64.53
CA ILE A 5 -1.40 -18.96 -63.40
C ILE A 5 0.01 -18.36 -63.66
N GLY A 6 0.60 -17.51 -62.83
CA GLY A 6 0.33 -17.08 -61.45
C GLY A 6 1.68 -16.87 -60.72
N GLN A 7 1.70 -15.94 -59.76
CA GLN A 7 2.69 -15.79 -58.68
C GLN A 7 4.16 -15.48 -59.06
N SER A 8 4.67 -14.30 -58.66
CA SER A 8 5.96 -14.19 -57.93
C SER A 8 6.47 -12.76 -57.65
N GLU A 9 5.65 -11.70 -57.71
CA GLU A 9 6.07 -10.42 -57.08
C GLU A 9 6.23 -10.52 -55.54
N TYR A 10 5.85 -11.65 -54.96
CA TYR A 10 6.07 -12.02 -53.55
C TYR A 10 7.46 -12.59 -53.23
N TRP A 11 8.39 -12.67 -54.19
CA TRP A 11 9.77 -13.14 -53.93
C TRP A 11 10.79 -12.00 -53.81
N ALA A 12 10.39 -10.76 -54.06
CA ALA A 12 11.27 -9.59 -53.89
C ALA A 12 11.27 -9.01 -52.46
N ARG A 13 10.58 -9.64 -51.49
CA ARG A 13 10.46 -9.13 -50.11
C ARG A 13 11.42 -9.77 -49.10
N ASN A 14 12.07 -10.88 -49.46
CA ASN A 14 13.00 -11.61 -48.57
C ASN A 14 14.45 -11.61 -49.05
N ASN A 15 14.81 -10.83 -50.06
CA ASN A 15 16.22 -10.69 -50.43
C ASN A 15 16.84 -9.52 -49.64
N THR A 16 17.31 -9.81 -48.43
CA THR A 16 17.94 -8.87 -47.49
C THR A 16 19.16 -8.14 -48.04
N ASN A 17 19.73 -8.58 -49.17
CA ASN A 17 20.82 -7.86 -49.85
C ASN A 17 20.36 -6.59 -50.57
N TYR A 18 19.11 -6.50 -51.04
CA TYR A 18 18.65 -5.35 -51.84
C TYR A 18 18.45 -4.07 -51.01
N HIS A 19 18.10 -4.22 -49.72
CA HIS A 19 17.94 -3.09 -48.80
C HIS A 19 19.27 -2.57 -48.24
N ARG A 20 20.28 -3.44 -48.11
CA ARG A 20 21.61 -3.09 -47.58
C ARG A 20 22.43 -2.24 -48.55
N GLU A 21 22.40 -2.56 -49.84
CA GLU A 21 23.23 -1.89 -50.85
C GLU A 21 22.71 -0.50 -51.25
N ARG A 22 21.42 -0.19 -51.03
CA ARG A 22 20.79 1.03 -51.55
C ARG A 22 20.62 2.18 -50.54
N TYR A 23 20.42 1.87 -49.26
CA TYR A 23 20.00 2.91 -48.30
C TYR A 23 20.97 3.17 -47.15
N GLY A 24 21.95 2.31 -46.86
CA GLY A 24 22.91 2.56 -45.77
C GLY A 24 22.29 2.78 -44.38
N VAL A 25 20.98 2.56 -44.24
CA VAL A 25 20.24 2.72 -42.99
C VAL A 25 20.46 1.44 -42.18
N GLN A 26 21.28 1.55 -41.14
CA GLN A 26 21.29 0.59 -40.03
C GLN A 26 19.83 0.47 -39.54
N PRO A 27 19.27 -0.74 -39.34
CA PRO A 27 18.02 -0.86 -38.62
C PRO A 27 18.27 -0.24 -37.24
N GLU A 28 17.69 0.93 -36.98
CA GLU A 28 17.54 1.41 -35.62
C GLU A 28 16.81 0.30 -34.88
N GLU A 29 17.49 -0.34 -33.92
CA GLU A 29 16.91 -1.36 -33.08
C GLU A 29 15.74 -0.71 -32.34
N TYR A 30 14.54 -0.85 -32.89
CA TYR A 30 13.31 -0.54 -32.17
C TYR A 30 13.29 -1.47 -30.98
N ASP A 31 13.52 -0.90 -29.79
CA ASP A 31 13.37 -1.61 -28.53
C ASP A 31 11.86 -1.83 -28.31
N ASP A 32 11.34 -2.88 -28.96
CA ASP A 32 9.99 -3.40 -28.85
C ASP A 32 9.62 -3.82 -27.40
N THR A 33 10.47 -3.57 -26.40
CA THR A 33 10.18 -3.84 -24.98
C THR A 33 9.68 -2.63 -24.20
N LEU A 34 9.75 -1.40 -24.76
CA LEU A 34 9.33 -0.17 -24.08
C LEU A 34 7.94 0.31 -24.53
N PHE A 35 6.89 -0.42 -24.14
CA PHE A 35 5.52 0.07 -24.32
C PHE A 35 5.11 0.99 -23.16
N PRO A 36 4.63 2.22 -23.43
CA PRO A 36 4.11 3.07 -22.36
C PRO A 36 2.82 2.48 -21.79
N ILE A 37 2.64 2.69 -20.50
CA ILE A 37 1.39 2.38 -19.80
C ILE A 37 0.33 3.38 -20.25
N ASP A 38 -0.83 2.87 -20.68
CA ASP A 38 -1.98 3.70 -21.05
C ASP A 38 -2.83 4.02 -19.82
N CYS A 39 -3.25 3.01 -19.05
CA CYS A 39 -4.03 3.23 -17.84
C CYS A 39 -3.92 2.09 -16.81
N ILE A 40 -4.34 2.38 -15.57
CA ILE A 40 -4.49 1.41 -14.50
C ILE A 40 -5.95 0.96 -14.44
N LEU A 41 -6.18 -0.36 -14.51
CA LEU A 41 -7.51 -0.98 -14.53
C LEU A 41 -7.97 -1.41 -13.14
N ASN A 42 -7.04 -1.86 -12.30
CA ASN A 42 -7.35 -2.40 -10.99
C ASN A 42 -6.12 -2.33 -10.06
N HIS A 43 -6.32 -2.60 -8.77
CA HIS A 43 -5.26 -2.81 -7.79
C HIS A 43 -5.54 -4.07 -6.96
N ARG A 44 -4.49 -4.73 -6.46
CA ARG A 44 -4.61 -5.87 -5.54
C ARG A 44 -3.47 -5.93 -4.55
N MET A 45 -3.69 -6.74 -3.52
CA MET A 45 -2.68 -7.11 -2.53
C MET A 45 -2.24 -8.56 -2.75
N THR A 46 -0.94 -8.78 -2.81
CA THR A 46 -0.38 -10.14 -2.82
C THR A 46 -0.44 -10.75 -1.42
N ALA A 47 -0.29 -12.07 -1.31
CA ALA A 47 -0.21 -12.74 -0.01
C ALA A 47 0.98 -12.25 0.86
N LYS A 48 2.00 -11.64 0.22
CA LYS A 48 3.15 -11.03 0.88
C LYS A 48 2.89 -9.60 1.37
N GLY A 49 1.73 -9.03 1.07
CA GLY A 49 1.37 -7.65 1.43
C GLY A 49 1.84 -6.60 0.43
N GLU A 50 2.28 -6.98 -0.76
CA GLU A 50 2.75 -6.01 -1.77
C GLU A 50 1.57 -5.48 -2.59
N LEU A 51 1.54 -4.16 -2.79
CA LEU A 51 0.57 -3.49 -3.65
C LEU A 51 0.97 -3.63 -5.12
N GLN A 52 0.09 -4.23 -5.91
CA GLN A 52 0.23 -4.34 -7.36
C GLN A 52 -0.95 -3.68 -8.06
N TYR A 53 -0.70 -3.13 -9.24
CA TYR A 53 -1.70 -2.55 -10.11
C TYR A 53 -1.80 -3.34 -11.41
N LEU A 54 -3.03 -3.55 -11.88
CA LEU A 54 -3.29 -4.15 -13.18
C LEU A 54 -3.23 -3.05 -14.23
N VAL A 55 -2.29 -3.19 -15.16
CA VAL A 55 -1.92 -2.15 -16.10
C VAL A 55 -2.36 -2.53 -17.50
N LYS A 56 -2.93 -1.57 -18.23
CA LYS A 56 -3.22 -1.68 -19.66
C LYS A 56 -2.12 -0.99 -20.45
N TRP A 57 -1.47 -1.74 -21.34
CA TRP A 57 -0.42 -1.23 -22.23
C TRP A 57 -1.00 -0.48 -23.42
N SER A 58 -0.32 0.59 -23.85
CA SER A 58 -0.70 1.34 -25.05
C SER A 58 -0.58 0.48 -26.31
N GLY A 59 -1.59 0.56 -27.19
CA GLY A 59 -1.62 -0.22 -28.44
C GLY A 59 -1.83 -1.74 -28.28
N ARG A 60 -2.07 -2.23 -27.07
CA ARG A 60 -2.31 -3.65 -26.79
C ARG A 60 -3.74 -3.91 -26.27
N PRO A 61 -4.28 -5.11 -26.52
CA PRO A 61 -5.60 -5.50 -25.99
C PRO A 61 -5.54 -5.72 -24.48
N TYR A 62 -6.69 -5.68 -23.82
CA TYR A 62 -6.83 -5.92 -22.37
C TYR A 62 -6.36 -7.31 -21.92
N THR A 63 -6.28 -8.28 -22.83
CA THR A 63 -5.76 -9.62 -22.53
C THR A 63 -4.26 -9.65 -22.23
N TRP A 64 -3.55 -8.59 -22.58
CA TRP A 64 -2.14 -8.36 -22.24
C TRP A 64 -1.96 -7.54 -20.97
N ALA A 65 -3.04 -7.27 -20.22
CA ALA A 65 -2.91 -6.51 -18.99
C ALA A 65 -2.14 -7.31 -17.93
N ASP A 66 -1.16 -6.66 -17.32
CA ASP A 66 -0.24 -7.30 -16.37
C ASP A 66 -0.26 -6.62 -15.00
N TRP A 67 0.06 -7.41 -13.97
CA TRP A 67 0.16 -6.92 -12.60
C TRP A 67 1.58 -6.42 -12.33
N LEU A 68 1.73 -5.11 -12.15
CA LEU A 68 3.01 -4.47 -11.88
C LEU A 68 3.07 -3.88 -10.47
N PRO A 69 4.24 -3.90 -9.83
CA PRO A 69 4.44 -3.21 -8.56
C PRO A 69 4.46 -1.69 -8.78
N TYR A 70 4.18 -0.92 -7.71
CA TYR A 70 4.18 0.55 -7.76
C TYR A 70 5.46 1.13 -8.40
N GLN A 71 6.62 0.55 -8.12
CA GLN A 71 7.92 1.01 -8.60
C GLN A 71 8.07 0.95 -10.13
N ASN A 72 7.26 0.14 -10.82
CA ASN A 72 7.35 -0.05 -12.26
C ASN A 72 6.29 0.77 -13.02
N ILE A 73 5.59 1.68 -12.33
CA ILE A 73 4.50 2.46 -12.90
C ILE A 73 4.82 3.94 -12.68
N ASN A 74 4.45 4.77 -13.65
CA ASN A 74 4.59 6.22 -13.49
C ASN A 74 3.74 6.70 -12.29
N SER A 75 4.37 7.44 -11.38
CA SER A 75 3.76 7.99 -10.17
C SER A 75 2.49 8.80 -10.48
N ASP A 76 2.47 9.54 -11.58
CA ASP A 76 1.32 10.39 -11.96
C ASP A 76 0.07 9.56 -12.25
N LEU A 77 0.23 8.43 -12.96
CA LEU A 77 -0.87 7.52 -13.27
C LEU A 77 -1.43 6.85 -12.01
N VAL A 78 -0.54 6.46 -11.09
CA VAL A 78 -0.94 5.88 -9.80
C VAL A 78 -1.72 6.90 -8.98
N MET A 79 -1.24 8.14 -8.91
CA MET A 79 -1.91 9.21 -8.17
C MET A 79 -3.31 9.49 -8.74
N GLN A 80 -3.43 9.60 -10.07
CA GLN A 80 -4.72 9.80 -10.73
C GLN A 80 -5.69 8.64 -10.47
N TYR A 81 -5.22 7.40 -10.57
CA TYR A 81 -6.05 6.22 -10.30
C TYR A 81 -6.51 6.17 -8.84
N ASN A 82 -5.61 6.44 -7.89
CA ASN A 82 -5.93 6.41 -6.46
C ASN A 82 -6.87 7.55 -6.03
N ALA A 83 -6.82 8.70 -6.71
CA ALA A 83 -7.78 9.78 -6.49
C ALA A 83 -9.22 9.36 -6.87
N ALA A 84 -9.37 8.60 -7.96
CA ALA A 84 -10.66 8.07 -8.39
C ALA A 84 -11.10 6.80 -7.63
N HIS A 85 -10.13 6.01 -7.15
CA HIS A 85 -10.35 4.73 -6.45
C HIS A 85 -9.74 4.75 -5.05
N PRO A 86 -10.29 5.56 -4.12
CA PRO A 86 -9.71 5.74 -2.80
C PRO A 86 -9.74 4.43 -2.01
N PHE A 87 -8.62 4.13 -1.34
CA PHE A 87 -8.54 2.98 -0.46
C PHE A 87 -9.40 3.17 0.77
N LYS A 88 -10.12 2.12 1.17
CA LYS A 88 -10.93 2.17 2.40
C LYS A 88 -10.02 2.19 3.62
N ILE A 89 -10.05 3.29 4.37
CA ILE A 89 -9.30 3.43 5.63
C ILE A 89 -9.89 2.48 6.69
N GLU A 90 -9.03 1.72 7.37
CA GLU A 90 -9.40 0.84 8.48
C GLU A 90 -9.28 1.57 9.82
N LYS A 91 -8.10 2.15 10.10
CA LYS A 91 -7.84 2.88 11.35
C LYS A 91 -6.61 3.77 11.24
N ILE A 92 -6.55 4.78 12.10
CA ILE A 92 -5.31 5.52 12.38
C ILE A 92 -4.50 4.73 13.42
N VAL A 93 -3.22 4.48 13.11
CA VAL A 93 -2.32 3.64 13.93
C VAL A 93 -1.51 4.50 14.89
N ALA A 94 -0.92 5.56 14.36
CA ALA A 94 -0.02 6.43 15.09
C ALA A 94 -0.14 7.85 14.55
N ASP A 95 0.38 8.80 15.30
CA ASP A 95 0.57 10.18 14.89
C ASP A 95 2.00 10.61 15.23
N ARG A 96 2.56 11.49 14.41
CA ARG A 96 3.86 12.12 14.61
C ARG A 96 3.76 13.61 14.34
N GLN A 97 4.61 14.39 14.99
CA GLN A 97 4.81 15.79 14.64
C GLN A 97 6.12 15.93 13.89
N THR A 98 6.05 16.55 12.71
CA THR A 98 7.21 16.89 11.90
C THR A 98 7.89 18.13 12.51
N THR A 99 9.16 18.38 12.16
CA THR A 99 9.93 19.55 12.63
C THR A 99 9.23 20.88 12.34
N SER A 100 8.39 20.94 11.30
CA SER A 100 7.56 22.10 10.95
C SER A 100 6.32 22.28 11.83
N GLY A 101 6.04 21.38 12.79
CA GLY A 101 4.86 21.41 13.65
C GLY A 101 3.60 20.78 13.05
N ILE A 102 3.67 20.29 11.81
CA ILE A 102 2.57 19.59 11.15
C ILE A 102 2.39 18.22 11.78
N THR A 103 1.13 17.86 12.09
CA THR A 103 0.80 16.53 12.60
C THR A 103 0.44 15.62 11.44
N GLU A 104 1.18 14.52 11.31
CA GLU A 104 0.96 13.47 10.33
C GLU A 104 0.44 12.21 11.02
N TYR A 105 -0.40 11.47 10.34
CA TYR A 105 -1.07 10.27 10.82
C TYR A 105 -0.64 9.06 9.99
N LEU A 106 -0.25 7.99 10.67
CA LEU A 106 0.02 6.69 10.07
C LEU A 106 -1.30 5.96 9.87
N ILE A 107 -1.66 5.70 8.62
CA ILE A 107 -2.95 5.14 8.26
C ILE A 107 -2.86 3.64 8.01
N LYS A 108 -3.72 2.85 8.64
CA LYS A 108 -3.93 1.46 8.22
C LYS A 108 -5.11 1.42 7.29
N PHE A 109 -4.88 0.99 6.05
CA PHE A 109 -5.91 0.73 5.07
C PHE A 109 -6.45 -0.70 5.21
N LYS A 110 -7.73 -0.88 4.88
CA LYS A 110 -8.39 -2.19 4.97
C LYS A 110 -7.79 -3.14 3.94
N ARG A 111 -7.27 -4.27 4.42
CA ARG A 111 -6.65 -5.33 3.58
C ARG A 111 -5.42 -4.87 2.81
N ILE A 112 -4.78 -3.79 3.26
CA ILE A 112 -3.65 -3.17 2.58
C ILE A 112 -2.51 -3.04 3.58
N ILE A 113 -1.36 -3.62 3.24
CA ILE A 113 -0.15 -3.59 4.06
C ILE A 113 0.82 -2.64 3.37
N LEU A 114 0.79 -1.36 3.76
CA LEU A 114 1.79 -0.39 3.31
C LEU A 114 2.95 -0.34 4.31
N ASN A 115 4.15 -0.08 3.78
CA ASN A 115 5.32 0.19 4.60
C ASN A 115 5.07 1.43 5.47
N ALA A 116 5.29 1.27 6.79
CA ALA A 116 5.03 2.33 7.76
C ALA A 116 5.92 3.57 7.57
N GLU A 117 7.02 3.46 6.83
CA GLU A 117 7.91 4.59 6.53
C GLU A 117 7.29 5.59 5.55
N VAL A 118 6.48 5.11 4.61
CA VAL A 118 5.93 5.91 3.50
C VAL A 118 4.50 6.38 3.79
N ASN A 119 3.79 5.71 4.69
CA ASN A 119 2.33 5.75 4.82
C ASN A 119 1.83 6.80 5.83
N TRP A 120 2.39 7.99 5.79
CA TRP A 120 2.06 9.11 6.67
C TRP A 120 1.29 10.18 5.89
N TYR A 121 0.16 10.62 6.43
CA TYR A 121 -0.71 11.62 5.79
C TYR A 121 -1.04 12.75 6.75
N THR A 122 -1.16 13.94 6.20
CA THR A 122 -1.65 15.13 6.91
C THR A 122 -3.16 15.06 7.11
N ALA A 123 -3.69 15.90 8.01
CA ALA A 123 -5.14 16.03 8.18
C ALA A 123 -5.84 16.54 6.91
N GLU A 124 -5.15 17.33 6.09
CA GLU A 124 -5.67 17.93 4.87
C GLU A 124 -5.78 16.91 3.73
N GLU A 125 -4.90 15.91 3.68
CA GLU A 125 -4.97 14.82 2.69
C GLU A 125 -6.06 13.80 3.02
N LEU A 126 -6.52 13.74 4.27
CA LEU A 126 -7.52 12.80 4.77
C LEU A 126 -8.96 13.35 4.66
N VAL A 127 -9.25 14.03 3.56
CA VAL A 127 -10.56 14.63 3.29
C VAL A 127 -11.66 13.57 3.34
N GLY A 128 -12.67 13.79 4.17
CA GLY A 128 -13.82 12.90 4.33
C GLY A 128 -13.62 11.77 5.34
N CYS A 129 -12.51 11.78 6.09
CA CYS A 129 -12.24 10.84 7.19
C CYS A 129 -11.90 11.57 8.51
N GLU A 130 -12.37 12.80 8.69
CA GLU A 130 -12.13 13.64 9.87
C GLU A 130 -12.64 12.96 11.15
N ASP A 131 -13.73 12.22 11.06
CA ASP A 131 -14.29 11.44 12.17
C ASP A 131 -13.28 10.45 12.76
N LEU A 132 -12.44 9.84 11.91
CA LEU A 132 -11.40 8.90 12.36
C LEU A 132 -10.29 9.63 13.12
N ILE A 133 -9.92 10.83 12.66
CA ILE A 133 -8.92 11.69 13.32
C ILE A 133 -9.43 12.10 14.70
N VAL A 134 -10.67 12.58 14.78
CA VAL A 134 -11.30 12.97 16.05
C VAL A 134 -11.34 11.78 17.01
N ALA A 135 -11.80 10.61 16.55
CA ALA A 135 -11.88 9.42 17.38
C ALA A 135 -10.49 8.95 17.87
N TYR A 136 -9.46 9.03 17.01
CA TYR A 136 -8.09 8.68 17.38
C TYR A 136 -7.55 9.62 18.47
N ASN A 137 -7.68 10.94 18.27
CA ASN A 137 -7.20 11.95 19.22
C ASN A 137 -7.90 11.85 20.57
N GLN A 138 -9.22 11.64 20.59
CA GLN A 138 -9.97 11.40 21.83
C GLN A 138 -9.47 10.16 22.57
N ARG A 139 -9.26 9.04 21.87
CA ARG A 139 -8.73 7.80 22.47
C ARG A 139 -7.32 8.00 23.02
N LYS A 140 -6.46 8.74 22.32
CA LYS A 140 -5.10 9.09 22.78
C LYS A 140 -5.16 9.89 24.09
N MET A 141 -6.00 10.92 24.15
CA MET A 141 -6.20 11.73 25.35
C MET A 141 -6.76 10.92 26.54
N GLN A 142 -7.70 10.01 26.29
CA GLN A 142 -8.22 9.13 27.34
C GLN A 142 -7.16 8.17 27.88
N LYS A 143 -6.32 7.59 27.01
CA LYS A 143 -5.19 6.73 27.44
C LYS A 143 -4.21 7.50 28.32
N GLU A 144 -3.87 8.72 27.94
CA GLU A 144 -2.95 9.58 28.69
C GLU A 144 -3.50 9.94 30.08
N LYS A 145 -4.78 10.31 30.17
CA LYS A 145 -5.46 10.53 31.46
C LYS A 145 -5.45 9.29 32.35
N ARG A 146 -5.64 8.09 31.77
CA ARG A 146 -5.60 6.82 32.51
C ARG A 146 -4.19 6.52 33.03
N LYS A 147 -3.15 6.75 32.23
CA LYS A 147 -1.75 6.58 32.66
C LYS A 147 -1.40 7.48 33.85
N ARG A 148 -1.69 8.77 33.75
CA ARG A 148 -1.44 9.73 34.85
C ARG A 148 -2.17 9.37 36.15
N LYS A 149 -3.38 8.80 36.05
CA LYS A 149 -4.13 8.33 37.22
C LYS A 149 -3.48 7.11 37.88
N ILE A 150 -2.93 6.19 37.09
CA ILE A 150 -2.21 5.00 37.59
C ILE A 150 -0.92 5.44 38.29
N GLU A 151 -0.10 6.26 37.64
CA GLU A 151 1.16 6.76 38.20
C GLU A 151 0.96 7.56 39.50
N LYS A 152 -0.11 8.36 39.58
CA LYS A 152 -0.48 9.09 40.81
C LYS A 152 -0.94 8.17 41.95
N THR A 153 -1.46 6.98 41.64
CA THR A 153 -1.86 5.98 42.64
C THR A 153 -0.63 5.18 43.13
N GLU A 154 0.34 4.93 42.26
CA GLU A 154 1.58 4.20 42.58
C GLU A 154 2.64 5.05 43.30
N SER A 155 2.61 6.37 43.14
CA SER A 155 3.55 7.31 43.78
C SER A 155 3.13 7.82 45.16
N SER A 156 2.03 7.30 45.73
CA SER A 156 1.61 7.64 47.11
C SER A 156 2.31 6.72 48.13
N PRO A 157 3.09 7.25 49.09
CA PRO A 157 3.96 6.45 49.97
C PRO A 157 3.21 5.91 51.21
N ASP A 158 1.98 5.42 51.07
CA ASP A 158 1.25 4.86 52.21
C ASP A 158 0.31 3.72 51.81
N SER A 159 0.90 2.55 51.53
CA SER A 159 0.24 1.28 51.82
C SER A 159 1.24 0.15 52.07
N GLU A 160 2.15 0.34 53.03
CA GLU A 160 2.49 -0.78 53.91
C GLU A 160 1.27 -1.09 54.80
N ARG A 161 0.21 -1.64 54.22
CA ARG A 161 -0.77 -2.40 55.00
C ARG A 161 -0.30 -3.84 55.01
N THR A 162 0.49 -4.11 56.04
CA THR A 162 0.78 -5.40 56.64
C THR A 162 -0.34 -6.40 56.31
N LEU A 163 0.00 -7.48 55.60
CA LEU A 163 -0.88 -8.64 55.53
C LEU A 163 -1.18 -9.05 56.98
N PRO A 164 -2.45 -9.12 57.43
CA PRO A 164 -2.72 -9.74 58.71
C PRO A 164 -2.30 -11.20 58.56
N ARG A 165 -1.20 -11.54 59.24
CA ARG A 165 -0.70 -12.90 59.42
C ARG A 165 -1.90 -13.75 59.85
N ARG A 166 -2.46 -14.53 58.93
CA ARG A 166 -3.48 -15.54 59.23
C ARG A 166 -2.86 -16.49 60.25
N THR A 167 -3.13 -16.25 61.53
CA THR A 167 -2.82 -17.23 62.56
C THR A 167 -3.74 -18.41 62.29
N LEU A 168 -3.10 -19.54 62.02
CA LEU A 168 -3.76 -20.83 61.88
C LEU A 168 -4.47 -21.11 63.21
N ARG A 169 -5.79 -20.87 63.28
CA ARG A 169 -6.59 -21.33 64.42
C ARG A 169 -6.52 -22.85 64.41
N LYS A 170 -5.78 -23.42 65.37
CA LYS A 170 -5.82 -24.84 65.70
C LYS A 170 -7.28 -25.20 65.95
N ARG A 171 -7.84 -26.07 65.11
CA ARG A 171 -9.12 -26.72 65.38
C ARG A 171 -8.87 -27.69 66.53
N THR A 172 -9.28 -27.34 67.74
CA THR A 172 -9.52 -28.32 68.79
C THR A 172 -10.90 -28.91 68.55
N CYS A 173 -10.94 -30.20 68.20
CA CYS A 173 -12.15 -31.00 68.30
C CYS A 173 -12.36 -31.36 69.78
N PRO A 174 -13.58 -31.24 70.34
CA PRO A 174 -13.88 -31.77 71.67
C PRO A 174 -14.10 -33.29 71.59
N ASN A 175 -13.55 -34.02 72.56
CA ASN A 175 -13.94 -35.39 72.87
C ASN A 175 -15.38 -35.43 73.37
N ALA A 176 -16.24 -36.23 72.72
CA ALA A 176 -17.30 -37.04 73.32
C ALA A 176 -17.93 -37.91 72.23
#